data_AF-W1I9N0-F1
#
_entry.id   AF-W1I9N0-F1
#
_cell.length_a   1.000
_cell.length_b   1.000
_cell.length_c   1.000
_cell.angle_alpha   90.00
_cell.angle_beta   90.00
_cell.angle_gamma   90.00
#
_symmetry.space_group_name_H-M   'P 1'
#
loop_
_entity.id
_entity.type
_entity.pdbx_description
1 polymer ?
#
loop_
_entity_poly.entity_id
_entity_poly.type
_entity_poly.pdbx_seq_one_letter_code
_entity_poly.pdbx_strand_id
1 'polypeptide(L)'
;MEQCQELTQKIAKLTGFTPLQVVIHRDEIHENAKGEKQTHFHAHAVFFTLDKETGLQLARQEGSLNKQNLSKIQTLASESLKMQRGENRFEKGEEQPQFIQDYKDYARFKDQETRLLQKIDRQETELKHKEELIKNAKADLEKREKEHQESLAKLQQRHYESFDELRRQYREKESFVKNLLTLGKHNEKVRQEYKIAKKALESTLTQEETKFKRKKEGIESEKRVEIEKYQAEALKAKNELKESREMAIKLKAENERLLQAVQTLKKQNQEYERVIRENLAYSEIQKELPDLALKISDENLKRQFAKMQEQQRTQNQGRSL
;
A
#
# COMPACT_ATOMS: atom_id res chain seq x y z
N MET A 1 8.26 -22.40 -32.27
CA MET A 1 8.62 -23.71 -31.69
C MET A 1 10.00 -24.13 -32.17
N GLU A 2 10.27 -24.07 -33.48
CA GLU A 2 11.59 -24.40 -34.08
C GLU A 2 12.75 -23.64 -33.44
N GLN A 3 12.65 -22.32 -33.23
CA GLN A 3 13.71 -21.53 -32.60
C GLN A 3 14.05 -21.99 -31.17
N CYS A 4 13.04 -22.40 -30.39
CA CYS A 4 13.23 -22.92 -29.04
C CYS A 4 13.88 -24.31 -29.05
N GLN A 5 13.53 -25.14 -30.04
CA GLN A 5 14.16 -26.45 -30.24
C GLN A 5 15.61 -26.30 -30.69
N GLU A 6 15.88 -25.39 -31.62
CA GLU A 6 17.24 -25.07 -32.08
C GLU A 6 18.12 -24.58 -30.93
N LEU A 7 17.62 -23.63 -30.13
CA LEU A 7 18.31 -23.17 -28.92
C LEU A 7 18.59 -24.32 -27.96
N THR A 8 17.60 -25.18 -27.71
CA THR A 8 17.73 -26.34 -26.83
C THR A 8 18.84 -27.28 -27.30
N GLN A 9 18.92 -27.54 -28.61
CA GLN A 9 19.97 -28.37 -29.19
C GLN A 9 21.36 -27.73 -29.10
N LYS A 10 21.46 -26.41 -29.28
CA LYS A 10 22.73 -25.68 -29.12
C LYS A 10 23.21 -25.71 -27.66
N ILE A 11 22.29 -25.58 -26.69
CA ILE A 11 22.61 -25.71 -25.26
C ILE A 11 23.08 -27.14 -24.95
N ALA A 12 22.38 -28.16 -25.44
CA ALA A 12 22.75 -29.57 -25.26
C ALA A 12 24.18 -29.85 -25.76
N LYS A 13 24.54 -29.34 -26.95
CA LYS A 13 25.91 -29.46 -27.49
C LYS A 13 26.96 -28.75 -26.65
N LEU A 14 26.62 -27.60 -26.06
CA LEU A 14 27.54 -26.82 -25.24
C LEU A 14 27.77 -27.46 -23.86
N THR A 15 26.74 -28.03 -23.24
CA THR A 15 26.78 -28.50 -21.85
C THR A 15 26.88 -30.02 -21.70
N GLY A 16 26.70 -30.77 -22.80
CA GLY A 16 26.58 -32.23 -22.75
C GLY A 16 25.22 -32.72 -22.21
N PHE A 17 24.30 -31.82 -21.90
CA PHE A 17 22.99 -32.20 -21.36
C PHE A 17 22.12 -32.86 -22.42
N THR A 18 21.24 -33.77 -21.99
CA THR A 18 20.27 -34.40 -22.88
C THR A 18 18.94 -33.65 -22.81
N PRO A 19 18.43 -33.07 -23.90
CA PRO A 19 17.14 -32.40 -23.88
C PRO A 19 16.00 -33.42 -23.75
N LEU A 20 15.07 -33.16 -22.84
CA LEU A 20 13.91 -34.02 -22.59
C LEU A 20 12.62 -33.45 -23.18
N GLN A 21 12.37 -32.17 -22.94
CA GLN A 21 11.10 -31.55 -23.29
C GLN A 21 11.29 -30.06 -23.58
N VAL A 22 10.52 -29.54 -24.54
CA VAL A 22 10.34 -28.11 -24.77
C VAL A 22 8.86 -27.81 -24.81
N VAL A 23 8.36 -26.96 -23.91
CA VAL A 23 6.96 -26.55 -23.80
C VAL A 23 6.86 -25.04 -23.95
N ILE A 24 5.84 -24.55 -24.64
CA ILE A 24 5.57 -23.11 -24.78
C ILE A 24 4.24 -22.82 -24.09
N HIS A 25 4.27 -21.98 -23.07
CA HIS A 25 3.07 -21.51 -22.38
C HIS A 25 2.59 -20.21 -23.03
N ARG A 26 1.28 -20.13 -23.26
CA ARG A 26 0.63 -18.98 -23.93
C ARG A 26 -0.56 -18.42 -23.17
N ASP A 27 -0.83 -19.01 -22.03
CA ASP A 27 -1.99 -18.85 -21.18
C ASP A 27 -1.65 -18.09 -19.88
N GLU A 28 -0.37 -17.79 -19.64
CA GLU A 28 0.06 -17.03 -18.48
C GLU A 28 -0.14 -15.52 -18.65
N ILE A 29 -0.54 -14.87 -17.55
CA ILE A 29 -0.79 -13.42 -17.48
C ILE A 29 0.15 -12.84 -16.42
N HIS A 30 0.91 -11.81 -16.79
CA HIS A 30 1.73 -11.03 -15.89
C HIS A 30 1.09 -9.66 -15.67
N GLU A 31 1.04 -9.21 -14.42
CA GLU A 31 0.58 -7.87 -14.06
C GLU A 31 1.79 -6.96 -13.87
N ASN A 32 1.85 -5.86 -14.63
CA ASN A 32 2.96 -4.93 -14.53
C ASN A 32 2.84 -4.03 -13.28
N ALA A 33 3.86 -3.21 -13.00
CA ALA A 33 3.88 -2.30 -11.85
C ALA A 33 2.75 -1.24 -11.85
N LYS A 34 1.99 -1.11 -12.95
CA LYS A 34 0.82 -0.22 -13.08
C LYS A 34 -0.52 -0.96 -12.94
N GLY A 35 -0.50 -2.26 -12.68
CA GLY A 35 -1.71 -3.09 -12.56
C GLY A 35 -2.28 -3.57 -13.89
N GLU A 36 -1.57 -3.38 -15.01
CA GLU A 36 -2.04 -3.80 -16.32
C GLU A 36 -1.68 -5.26 -16.57
N LYS A 37 -2.70 -6.07 -16.92
CA LYS A 37 -2.55 -7.48 -17.25
C LYS A 37 -2.05 -7.63 -18.69
N GLN A 38 -0.89 -8.26 -18.85
CA GLN A 38 -0.28 -8.56 -20.15
C GLN A 38 -0.05 -10.06 -20.27
N THR A 39 -0.31 -10.63 -21.44
CA THR A 39 -0.04 -12.05 -21.69
C THR A 39 1.47 -12.28 -21.73
N HIS A 40 1.95 -13.23 -20.92
CA HIS A 40 3.36 -13.54 -20.77
C HIS A 40 3.71 -14.86 -21.48
N PHE A 41 4.07 -14.76 -22.75
CA PHE A 41 4.54 -15.89 -23.54
C PHE A 41 5.95 -16.29 -23.11
N HIS A 42 6.13 -17.54 -22.67
CA HIS A 42 7.45 -18.07 -22.33
C HIS A 42 7.54 -19.56 -22.65
N ALA A 43 8.75 -20.09 -22.65
CA ALA A 43 9.04 -21.48 -22.95
C ALA A 43 9.87 -22.14 -21.86
N HIS A 44 9.54 -23.38 -21.54
CA HIS A 44 10.31 -24.25 -20.65
C HIS A 44 11.08 -25.27 -21.48
N ALA A 45 12.39 -25.33 -21.31
CA ALA A 45 13.24 -26.39 -21.85
C ALA A 45 13.81 -27.22 -20.68
N VAL A 46 13.51 -28.51 -20.67
CA VAL A 46 13.92 -29.45 -19.62
C VAL A 46 15.07 -30.28 -20.12
N PHE A 47 16.13 -30.37 -19.32
CA PHE A 47 17.34 -31.10 -19.63
C PHE A 47 17.64 -32.15 -18.56
N PHE A 48 18.06 -33.32 -19.00
CA PHE A 48 18.69 -34.33 -18.16
C PHE A 48 20.19 -34.05 -18.09
N THR A 49 20.72 -33.94 -16.88
CA THR A 49 22.07 -33.43 -16.62
C THR A 49 23.06 -34.50 -16.15
N LEU A 50 22.64 -35.76 -16.10
CA LEU A 50 23.57 -36.85 -15.82
C LEU A 50 24.26 -37.29 -17.11
N ASP A 51 25.55 -37.56 -16.99
CA ASP A 51 26.31 -38.21 -18.05
C ASP A 51 25.76 -39.62 -18.30
N LYS A 52 25.56 -40.00 -19.57
CA LYS A 52 24.88 -41.25 -19.95
C LYS A 52 25.72 -42.49 -19.65
N GLU A 53 27.05 -42.36 -19.59
CA GLU A 53 27.97 -43.47 -19.43
C GLU A 53 28.40 -43.63 -17.97
N THR A 54 28.67 -42.51 -17.29
CA THR A 54 29.23 -42.48 -15.93
C THR A 54 28.19 -42.20 -14.85
N GLY A 55 27.01 -41.68 -15.21
CA GLY A 55 25.96 -41.28 -14.26
C GLY A 55 26.32 -40.06 -13.41
N LEU A 56 27.44 -39.39 -13.69
CA LEU A 56 27.91 -38.24 -12.93
C LEU A 56 27.12 -36.97 -13.29
N GLN A 57 26.97 -36.09 -12.31
CA GLN A 57 26.23 -34.84 -12.45
C GLN A 57 27.05 -33.80 -13.25
N LEU A 58 26.71 -33.62 -14.53
CA LEU A 58 27.38 -32.66 -15.42
C LEU A 58 27.14 -31.22 -14.96
N ALA A 59 25.98 -30.92 -14.37
CA ALA A 59 25.65 -29.55 -13.92
C ALA A 59 26.60 -29.00 -12.84
N ARG A 60 27.24 -29.87 -12.06
CA ARG A 60 28.19 -29.48 -11.00
C ARG A 60 29.65 -29.47 -11.47
N GLN A 61 29.93 -30.04 -12.64
CA GLN A 61 31.27 -29.99 -13.19
C GLN A 61 31.58 -28.58 -13.69
N GLU A 62 32.80 -28.11 -13.46
CA GLU A 62 33.31 -26.83 -13.99
C GLU A 62 33.16 -26.74 -15.51
N GLY A 63 32.96 -27.84 -16.22
CA GLY A 63 32.78 -27.89 -17.66
C GLY A 63 31.40 -27.44 -18.18
N SER A 64 30.32 -27.49 -17.39
CA SER A 64 28.94 -27.39 -17.93
C SER A 64 28.22 -26.10 -17.57
N LEU A 65 27.98 -25.81 -16.28
CA LEU A 65 27.30 -24.59 -15.80
C LEU A 65 28.25 -23.61 -15.11
N ASN A 66 29.43 -23.41 -15.68
CA ASN A 66 30.31 -22.33 -15.26
C ASN A 66 29.82 -20.95 -15.77
N LYS A 67 30.37 -19.87 -15.22
CA LYS A 67 30.04 -18.49 -15.61
C LYS A 67 30.19 -18.23 -17.12
N GLN A 68 31.19 -18.84 -17.76
CA GLN A 68 31.47 -18.64 -19.18
C GLN A 68 30.39 -19.32 -20.04
N ASN A 69 30.00 -20.55 -19.72
CA ASN A 69 28.97 -21.28 -20.45
C ASN A 69 27.60 -20.67 -20.22
N LEU A 70 27.28 -20.20 -19.01
CA LEU A 70 26.07 -19.42 -18.77
C LEU A 70 26.03 -18.15 -19.65
N SER A 71 27.15 -17.45 -19.80
CA SER A 71 27.26 -16.30 -20.70
C SER A 71 27.10 -16.69 -22.18
N LYS A 72 27.68 -17.83 -22.60
CA LYS A 72 27.50 -18.38 -23.96
C LYS A 72 26.04 -18.78 -24.21
N ILE A 73 25.36 -19.37 -23.23
CA ILE A 73 23.93 -19.71 -23.34
C ILE A 73 23.09 -18.45 -23.58
N GLN A 74 23.38 -17.34 -22.89
CA GLN A 74 22.73 -16.06 -23.14
C GLN A 74 22.97 -15.56 -24.58
N THR A 75 24.18 -15.71 -25.11
CA THR A 75 24.49 -15.39 -26.51
C THR A 75 23.74 -16.31 -27.48
N LEU A 76 23.76 -17.63 -27.27
CA LEU A 76 23.04 -18.60 -28.09
C LEU A 76 21.53 -18.33 -28.10
N ALA A 77 20.96 -17.91 -26.96
CA ALA A 77 19.57 -17.53 -26.85
C ALA A 77 19.27 -16.29 -27.70
N SER A 78 20.11 -15.24 -27.60
CA SER A 78 19.94 -14.03 -28.41
C SER A 78 20.00 -14.30 -29.92
N GLU A 79 20.95 -15.12 -30.36
CA GLU A 79 21.13 -15.49 -31.77
C GLU A 79 19.98 -16.35 -32.29
N SER A 80 19.60 -17.40 -31.54
CA SER A 80 18.59 -18.37 -31.99
C SER A 80 17.17 -17.78 -31.95
N LEU A 81 16.89 -16.96 -30.95
CA LEU A 81 15.59 -16.28 -30.81
C LEU A 81 15.52 -14.96 -31.59
N LYS A 82 16.61 -14.55 -32.27
CA LYS A 82 16.72 -13.29 -33.02
C LYS A 82 16.36 -12.06 -32.17
N MET A 83 16.80 -12.07 -30.91
CA MET A 83 16.55 -10.99 -29.95
C MET A 83 17.86 -10.31 -29.57
N GLN A 84 17.76 -9.06 -29.09
CA GLN A 84 18.91 -8.38 -28.53
C GLN A 84 19.38 -9.12 -27.28
N ARG A 85 20.69 -9.41 -27.21
CA ARG A 85 21.31 -9.99 -26.02
C ARG A 85 21.20 -9.02 -24.85
N GLY A 86 20.88 -9.55 -23.67
CA GLY A 86 20.97 -8.77 -22.42
C GLY A 86 22.37 -8.20 -22.21
N GLU A 87 22.44 -7.05 -21.53
CA GLU A 87 23.70 -6.34 -21.32
C GLU A 87 24.76 -7.23 -20.64
N ASN A 88 25.97 -7.25 -21.23
CA ASN A 88 27.08 -8.00 -20.66
C ASN A 88 27.75 -7.20 -19.53
N ARG A 89 27.14 -7.25 -18.34
CA ARG A 89 27.68 -6.56 -17.14
C ARG A 89 29.09 -7.03 -16.77
N PHE A 90 29.42 -8.29 -17.07
CA PHE A 90 30.75 -8.86 -16.80
C PHE A 90 31.85 -8.20 -17.66
N GLU A 91 31.57 -7.91 -18.94
CA GLU A 91 32.51 -7.19 -19.82
C GLU A 91 32.61 -5.70 -19.48
N LYS A 92 31.53 -5.08 -19.00
CA LYS A 92 31.53 -3.67 -18.57
C LYS A 92 32.26 -3.44 -17.23
N GLY A 93 32.69 -4.49 -16.53
CA GLY A 93 33.23 -4.38 -15.18
C GLY A 93 32.20 -3.90 -14.15
N GLU A 94 30.92 -3.94 -14.49
CA GLU A 94 29.82 -3.60 -13.58
C GLU A 94 29.65 -4.76 -12.59
N GLU A 95 29.65 -4.44 -11.31
CA GLU A 95 29.39 -5.43 -10.28
C GLU A 95 27.99 -6.02 -10.44
N GLN A 96 27.87 -7.33 -10.27
CA GLN A 96 26.55 -7.95 -10.13
C GLN A 96 25.82 -7.22 -9.00
N PRO A 97 24.53 -6.87 -9.16
CA PRO A 97 23.75 -6.38 -8.04
C PRO A 97 23.94 -7.40 -6.92
N GLN A 98 24.38 -6.94 -5.76
CA GLN A 98 24.44 -7.78 -4.58
C GLN A 98 23.00 -8.18 -4.28
N PHE A 99 22.56 -9.30 -4.84
CA PHE A 99 21.47 -10.04 -4.24
C PHE A 99 21.92 -10.29 -2.82
N ILE A 100 21.11 -9.86 -1.86
CA ILE A 100 21.29 -10.17 -0.45
C ILE A 100 21.51 -11.68 -0.39
N GLN A 101 22.75 -12.08 -0.09
CA GLN A 101 23.20 -13.47 -0.23
C GLN A 101 22.45 -14.40 0.73
N ASP A 102 21.86 -13.85 1.80
CA ASP A 102 20.96 -14.56 2.69
C ASP A 102 19.50 -14.18 2.40
N TYR A 103 18.81 -15.03 1.64
CA TYR A 103 17.37 -14.93 1.37
C TYR A 103 16.56 -14.67 2.65
N LYS A 104 17.02 -15.16 3.81
CA LYS A 104 16.34 -14.96 5.10
C LYS A 104 16.36 -13.51 5.56
N ASP A 105 17.45 -12.78 5.34
CA ASP A 105 17.55 -11.38 5.76
C ASP A 105 16.72 -10.48 4.85
N TYR A 106 16.76 -10.72 3.52
CA TYR A 106 15.87 -10.04 2.59
C TYR A 106 14.40 -10.31 2.92
N ALA A 107 14.05 -11.57 3.17
CA ALA A 107 12.70 -11.96 3.57
C ALA A 107 12.29 -11.25 4.86
N ARG A 108 13.17 -11.15 5.88
CA ARG A 108 12.89 -10.41 7.13
C ARG A 108 12.65 -8.92 6.90
N PHE A 109 13.49 -8.25 6.10
CA PHE A 109 13.31 -6.83 5.80
C PHE A 109 12.03 -6.58 4.99
N LYS A 110 11.74 -7.44 4.01
CA LYS A 110 10.49 -7.38 3.25
C LYS A 110 9.26 -7.67 4.10
N ASP A 111 9.34 -8.61 5.04
CA ASP A 111 8.28 -8.88 6.01
C ASP A 111 8.03 -7.66 6.91
N GLN A 112 9.10 -7.04 7.41
CA GLN A 112 8.99 -5.83 8.25
C GLN A 112 8.38 -4.65 7.48
N GLU A 113 8.83 -4.42 6.25
CA GLU A 113 8.28 -3.39 5.36
C GLU A 113 6.79 -3.65 5.09
N THR A 114 6.42 -4.89 4.76
CA THR A 114 5.03 -5.28 4.52
C THR A 114 4.16 -5.10 5.76
N ARG A 115 4.65 -5.50 6.95
CA ARG A 115 3.93 -5.31 8.22
C ARG A 115 3.72 -3.83 8.56
N LEU A 116 4.73 -2.99 8.31
CA LEU A 116 4.62 -1.55 8.52
C LEU A 116 3.58 -0.94 7.56
N LEU A 117 3.62 -1.31 6.28
CA LEU A 117 2.63 -0.87 5.30
C LEU A 117 1.21 -1.31 5.68
N GLN A 118 1.03 -2.57 6.10
CA GLN A 118 -0.25 -3.08 6.58
C GLN A 118 -0.72 -2.33 7.84
N LYS A 119 0.18 -1.96 8.75
CA LYS A 119 -0.17 -1.18 9.94
C LYS A 119 -0.66 0.22 9.56
N ILE A 120 0.03 0.88 8.62
CA ILE A 120 -0.36 2.19 8.10
C ILE A 120 -1.73 2.10 7.41
N ASP A 121 -1.94 1.11 6.55
CA ASP A 121 -3.20 0.91 5.83
C ASP A 121 -4.37 0.61 6.78
N ARG A 122 -4.15 -0.22 7.82
CA ARG A 122 -5.14 -0.43 8.89
C ARG A 122 -5.47 0.86 9.64
N GLN A 123 -4.46 1.65 10.00
CA GLN A 123 -4.69 2.93 10.68
C GLN A 123 -5.44 3.93 9.78
N GLU A 124 -5.16 3.95 8.47
CA GLU A 124 -5.87 4.81 7.52
C GLU A 124 -7.33 4.38 7.32
N THR A 125 -7.59 3.07 7.22
CA THR A 125 -8.95 2.53 7.10
C THR A 125 -9.76 2.76 8.38
N GLU A 126 -9.18 2.54 9.55
CA GLU A 126 -9.81 2.87 10.84
C GLU A 126 -10.13 4.36 10.97
N LEU A 127 -9.22 5.24 10.53
CA LEU A 127 -9.45 6.69 10.56
C LEU A 127 -10.62 7.07 9.64
N LYS A 128 -10.66 6.56 8.41
CA LYS A 128 -11.77 6.79 7.47
C LYS A 128 -13.10 6.31 8.04
N HIS A 129 -13.12 5.13 8.66
CA HIS A 129 -14.33 4.59 9.27
C HIS A 129 -14.83 5.50 10.41
N LYS A 130 -13.93 5.98 11.28
CA LYS A 130 -14.28 6.94 12.35
C LYS A 130 -14.82 8.26 11.80
N GLU A 131 -14.22 8.79 10.72
CA GLU A 131 -14.72 10.00 10.05
C GLU A 131 -16.13 9.81 9.48
N GLU A 132 -16.42 8.63 8.94
CA GLU A 132 -17.73 8.27 8.43
C GLU A 132 -18.77 8.13 9.55
N LEU A 133 -18.42 7.51 10.68
CA LEU A 133 -19.28 7.45 11.87
C LEU A 133 -19.63 8.86 12.37
N ILE A 134 -18.66 9.77 12.42
CA ILE A 134 -18.90 11.19 12.78
C ILE A 134 -19.89 11.84 11.81
N LYS A 135 -19.74 11.60 10.51
CA LYS A 135 -20.62 12.16 9.48
C LYS A 135 -22.05 11.65 9.64
N ASN A 136 -22.23 10.35 9.85
CA ASN A 136 -23.55 9.73 10.03
C ASN A 136 -24.21 10.22 11.32
N ALA A 137 -23.48 10.26 12.44
CA ALA A 137 -23.99 10.78 13.71
C ALA A 137 -24.46 12.25 13.57
N LYS A 138 -23.70 13.10 12.86
CA LYS A 138 -24.09 14.48 12.57
C LYS A 138 -25.40 14.56 11.77
N ALA A 139 -25.53 13.74 10.72
CA ALA A 139 -26.73 13.72 9.88
C ALA A 139 -27.98 13.26 10.65
N ASP A 140 -27.86 12.20 11.46
CA ASP A 140 -28.96 11.70 12.29
C ASP A 140 -29.43 12.74 13.30
N LEU A 141 -28.50 13.48 13.91
CA LEU A 141 -28.82 14.53 14.86
C LEU A 141 -29.46 15.75 14.20
N GLU A 142 -29.02 16.14 13.01
CA GLU A 142 -29.70 17.18 12.21
C GLU A 142 -31.13 16.78 11.83
N LYS A 143 -31.35 15.51 11.50
CA LYS A 143 -32.70 14.99 11.22
C LYS A 143 -33.61 15.09 12.44
N ARG A 144 -33.13 14.63 13.61
CA ARG A 144 -33.88 14.74 14.88
C ARG A 144 -34.19 16.19 15.24
N GLU A 145 -33.26 17.12 14.99
CA GLU A 145 -33.48 18.54 15.24
C GLU A 145 -34.59 19.11 14.36
N LYS A 146 -34.61 18.77 13.06
CA LYS A 146 -35.70 19.17 12.14
C LYS A 146 -37.04 18.59 12.56
N GLU A 147 -37.11 17.30 12.86
CA GLU A 147 -38.33 16.64 13.34
C GLU A 147 -38.88 17.31 14.61
N HIS A 148 -37.98 17.73 15.52
CA HIS A 148 -38.34 18.46 16.71
C HIS A 148 -38.86 19.88 16.43
N GLN A 149 -38.24 20.61 15.50
CA GLN A 149 -38.71 21.93 15.08
C GLN A 149 -40.10 21.87 14.43
N GLU A 150 -40.31 20.90 13.54
CA GLU A 150 -41.63 20.67 12.90
C GLU A 150 -42.70 20.30 13.94
N SER A 151 -42.36 19.48 14.92
CA SER A 151 -43.26 19.11 16.01
C SER A 151 -43.66 20.32 16.87
N LEU A 152 -42.72 21.23 17.14
CA LEU A 152 -43.00 22.47 17.86
C LEU A 152 -43.93 23.39 17.05
N ALA A 153 -43.68 23.54 15.75
CA ALA A 153 -44.52 24.35 14.87
C ALA A 153 -45.96 23.81 14.81
N LYS A 154 -46.13 22.48 14.68
CA LYS A 154 -47.44 21.82 14.73
C LYS A 154 -48.15 22.03 16.06
N LEU A 155 -47.40 22.00 17.17
CA LEU A 155 -47.96 22.25 18.49
C LEU A 155 -48.49 23.68 18.61
N GLN A 156 -47.67 24.67 18.23
CA GLN A 156 -48.05 26.08 18.24
C GLN A 156 -49.28 26.35 17.38
N GLN A 157 -49.36 25.71 16.20
CA GLN A 157 -50.53 25.79 15.33
C GLN A 157 -51.79 25.25 16.01
N ARG A 158 -51.74 24.07 16.64
CA ARG A 158 -52.90 23.49 17.36
C ARG A 158 -53.37 24.39 18.50
N HIS A 159 -52.43 25.00 19.22
CA HIS A 159 -52.77 25.96 20.28
C HIS A 159 -53.41 27.22 19.70
N TYR A 160 -52.93 27.74 18.57
CA TYR A 160 -53.54 28.88 17.88
C TYR A 160 -54.99 28.58 17.47
N GLU A 161 -55.23 27.42 16.85
CA GLU A 161 -56.57 26.94 16.49
C GLU A 161 -57.47 26.84 17.74
N SER A 162 -56.94 26.32 18.85
CA SER A 162 -57.65 26.23 20.13
C SER A 162 -58.00 27.61 20.72
N PHE A 163 -57.12 28.61 20.59
CA PHE A 163 -57.42 29.98 21.00
C PHE A 163 -58.53 30.62 20.16
N ASP A 164 -58.52 30.38 18.85
CA ASP A 164 -59.55 30.90 17.94
C ASP A 164 -60.91 30.24 18.19
N GLU A 165 -60.95 28.93 18.40
CA GLU A 165 -62.17 28.21 18.81
C GLU A 165 -62.70 28.73 20.14
N LEU A 166 -61.84 28.89 21.14
CA LEU A 166 -62.22 29.44 22.44
C LEU A 166 -62.82 30.84 22.29
N ARG A 167 -62.18 31.70 21.48
CA ARG A 167 -62.69 33.05 21.18
C ARG A 167 -64.07 33.00 20.53
N ARG A 168 -64.28 32.08 19.58
CA ARG A 168 -65.56 31.92 18.88
C ARG A 168 -66.66 31.44 19.82
N GLN A 169 -66.40 30.40 20.62
CA GLN A 169 -67.35 29.85 21.59
C GLN A 169 -67.84 30.90 22.58
N TYR A 170 -66.95 31.75 23.10
CA TYR A 170 -67.34 32.78 24.06
C TYR A 170 -68.03 33.98 23.40
N ARG A 171 -67.73 34.27 22.12
CA ARG A 171 -68.47 35.26 21.33
C ARG A 171 -69.91 34.83 21.08
N GLU A 172 -70.14 33.54 20.80
CA GLU A 172 -71.48 32.95 20.63
C GLU A 172 -72.30 32.95 21.94
N LYS A 173 -71.63 32.93 23.11
CA LYS A 173 -72.26 33.00 24.44
C LYS A 173 -72.67 34.42 24.87
N GLU A 174 -72.09 35.46 24.26
CA GLU A 174 -72.55 36.83 24.48
C GLU A 174 -73.97 36.99 23.92
N SER A 175 -74.86 37.62 24.67
CA SER A 175 -76.27 37.74 24.28
C SER A 175 -76.81 39.11 24.61
N PHE A 176 -77.25 39.85 23.59
CA PHE A 176 -77.79 41.19 23.77
C PHE A 176 -79.03 41.21 24.67
N VAL A 177 -79.98 40.28 24.45
CA VAL A 177 -81.24 40.19 25.21
C VAL A 177 -80.99 39.81 26.67
N LYS A 178 -80.16 38.78 26.93
CA LYS A 178 -79.82 38.38 28.30
C LYS A 178 -79.01 39.44 29.02
N ASN A 179 -78.14 40.15 28.30
CA ASN A 179 -77.35 41.24 28.85
C ASN A 179 -78.22 42.45 29.24
N LEU A 180 -79.25 42.78 28.45
CA LEU A 180 -80.21 43.83 28.77
C LEU A 180 -81.03 43.47 30.02
N LEU A 181 -81.54 42.24 30.11
CA LEU A 181 -82.32 41.75 31.25
C LEU A 181 -81.52 41.68 32.57
N THR A 182 -80.21 41.48 32.48
CA THR A 182 -79.31 41.33 33.65
C THR A 182 -78.54 42.61 33.97
N LEU A 183 -78.92 43.75 33.37
CA LEU A 183 -78.25 45.05 33.56
C LEU A 183 -76.73 44.97 33.28
N GLY A 184 -76.32 44.25 32.23
CA GLY A 184 -74.92 44.11 31.82
C GLY A 184 -74.14 42.97 32.46
N LYS A 185 -74.66 42.34 33.52
CA LYS A 185 -73.92 41.33 34.30
C LYS A 185 -73.66 40.03 33.54
N HIS A 186 -74.54 39.64 32.60
CA HIS A 186 -74.38 38.41 31.81
C HIS A 186 -73.12 38.43 30.95
N ASN A 187 -72.92 39.44 30.11
CA ASN A 187 -71.73 39.51 29.25
C ASN A 187 -70.45 39.76 30.06
N GLU A 188 -70.54 40.45 31.20
CA GLU A 188 -69.41 40.63 32.11
C GLU A 188 -68.92 39.27 32.65
N LYS A 189 -69.83 38.40 33.08
CA LYS A 189 -69.50 37.03 33.52
C LYS A 189 -68.91 36.19 32.39
N VAL A 190 -69.49 36.23 31.19
CA VAL A 190 -68.95 35.51 30.01
C VAL A 190 -67.52 35.96 29.69
N ARG A 191 -67.21 37.26 29.79
CA ARG A 191 -65.86 37.80 29.58
C ARG A 191 -64.87 37.39 30.67
N GLN A 192 -65.32 37.32 31.93
CA GLN A 192 -64.49 36.83 33.03
C GLN A 192 -64.14 35.35 32.86
N GLU A 193 -65.12 34.51 32.51
CA GLU A 193 -64.92 33.10 32.20
C GLU A 193 -63.97 32.91 31.01
N TYR A 194 -64.10 33.72 29.95
CA TYR A 194 -63.17 33.72 28.82
C TYR A 194 -61.73 34.05 29.26
N LYS A 195 -61.53 35.08 30.11
CA LYS A 195 -60.19 35.44 30.61
C LYS A 195 -59.55 34.31 31.41
N ILE A 196 -60.34 33.63 32.25
CA ILE A 196 -59.87 32.49 33.05
C ILE A 196 -59.48 31.33 32.13
N ALA A 197 -60.35 30.97 31.18
CA ALA A 197 -60.09 29.89 30.22
C ALA A 197 -58.89 30.19 29.32
N LYS A 198 -58.76 31.43 28.83
CA LYS A 198 -57.62 31.89 28.02
C LYS A 198 -56.32 31.77 28.80
N LYS A 199 -56.29 32.22 30.06
CA LYS A 199 -55.10 32.16 30.92
C LYS A 199 -54.70 30.71 31.27
N ALA A 200 -55.69 29.82 31.41
CA ALA A 200 -55.44 28.39 31.57
C ALA A 200 -54.81 27.78 30.32
N LEU A 201 -55.28 28.15 29.12
CA LEU A 201 -54.71 27.67 27.87
C LEU A 201 -53.29 28.22 27.63
N GLU A 202 -53.06 29.52 27.88
CA GLU A 202 -51.73 30.14 27.82
C GLU A 202 -50.73 29.46 28.77
N SER A 203 -51.15 29.09 29.99
CA SER A 203 -50.26 28.40 30.93
C SER A 203 -49.93 26.98 30.46
N THR A 204 -50.88 26.25 29.84
CA THR A 204 -50.60 24.94 29.25
C THR A 204 -49.61 25.02 28.09
N LEU A 205 -49.77 25.98 27.19
CA LEU A 205 -48.81 26.22 26.09
C LEU A 205 -47.41 26.49 26.64
N THR A 206 -47.30 27.38 27.64
CA THR A 206 -46.01 27.72 28.25
C THR A 206 -45.33 26.51 28.89
N GLN A 207 -46.11 25.63 29.55
CA GLN A 207 -45.59 24.39 30.14
C GLN A 207 -45.12 23.38 29.08
N GLU A 208 -45.81 23.28 27.95
CA GLU A 208 -45.38 22.41 26.86
C GLU A 208 -44.15 22.95 26.13
N GLU A 209 -44.11 24.25 25.81
CA GLU A 209 -42.95 24.89 25.19
C GLU A 209 -41.68 24.76 26.05
N THR A 210 -41.80 24.92 27.37
CA THR A 210 -40.68 24.73 28.30
C THR A 210 -40.21 23.27 28.36
N LYS A 211 -41.12 22.28 28.32
CA LYS A 211 -40.75 20.86 28.19
C LYS A 211 -40.03 20.58 26.87
N PHE A 212 -40.50 21.15 25.77
CA PHE A 212 -39.86 21.04 24.47
C PHE A 212 -38.45 21.65 24.45
N LYS A 213 -38.29 22.84 25.04
CA LYS A 213 -36.99 23.51 25.13
C LYS A 213 -35.97 22.67 25.91
N ARG A 214 -36.36 22.10 27.06
CA ARG A 214 -35.51 21.21 27.84
C ARG A 214 -35.10 19.95 27.06
N LYS A 215 -36.03 19.37 26.29
CA LYS A 215 -35.74 18.21 25.45
C LYS A 215 -34.76 18.55 24.32
N LYS A 216 -34.89 19.73 23.72
CA LYS A 216 -33.94 20.24 22.71
C LYS A 216 -32.55 20.41 23.29
N GLU A 217 -32.43 21.08 24.43
CA GLU A 217 -31.16 21.27 25.15
C GLU A 217 -30.51 19.92 25.51
N GLY A 218 -31.30 18.93 25.91
CA GLY A 218 -30.84 17.56 26.12
C GLY A 218 -30.20 16.94 24.87
N ILE A 219 -30.90 16.99 23.73
CA ILE A 219 -30.40 16.45 22.45
C ILE A 219 -29.14 17.20 21.98
N GLU A 220 -29.09 18.52 22.15
CA GLU A 220 -27.89 19.31 21.84
C GLU A 220 -26.69 18.94 22.73
N SER A 221 -26.94 18.63 24.01
CA SER A 221 -25.89 18.17 24.93
C SER A 221 -25.38 16.78 24.58
N GLU A 222 -26.27 15.85 24.24
CA GLU A 222 -25.93 14.50 23.77
C GLU A 222 -25.11 14.56 22.48
N LYS A 223 -25.53 15.42 21.53
CA LYS A 223 -24.80 15.70 20.30
C LYS A 223 -23.37 16.18 20.56
N ARG A 224 -23.18 17.10 21.50
CA ARG A 224 -21.84 17.60 21.85
C ARG A 224 -20.96 16.49 22.39
N VAL A 225 -21.45 15.74 23.37
CA VAL A 225 -20.67 14.68 24.03
C VAL A 225 -20.27 13.59 23.04
N GLU A 226 -21.19 13.13 22.20
CA GLU A 226 -20.93 12.07 21.24
C GLU A 226 -19.96 12.52 20.13
N ILE A 227 -20.13 13.73 19.59
CA ILE A 227 -19.21 14.29 18.59
C ILE A 227 -17.81 14.53 19.19
N GLU A 228 -17.72 15.11 20.39
CA GLU A 228 -16.44 15.36 21.06
C GLU A 228 -15.68 14.06 21.32
N LYS A 229 -16.38 12.99 21.73
CA LYS A 229 -15.79 11.66 21.92
C LYS A 229 -15.18 11.12 20.63
N TYR A 230 -15.95 11.09 19.54
CA TYR A 230 -15.43 10.59 18.26
C TYR A 230 -14.31 11.48 17.70
N GLN A 231 -14.38 12.80 17.89
CA GLN A 231 -13.31 13.72 17.50
C GLN A 231 -12.02 13.47 18.27
N ALA A 232 -12.10 13.22 19.57
CA ALA A 232 -10.94 12.88 20.39
C ALA A 232 -10.30 11.55 19.93
N GLU A 233 -11.12 10.53 19.65
CA GLU A 233 -10.64 9.24 19.15
C GLU A 233 -10.01 9.34 17.75
N ALA A 234 -10.57 10.17 16.86
CA ALA A 234 -10.02 10.44 15.54
C ALA A 234 -8.70 11.23 15.63
N LEU A 235 -8.61 12.21 16.53
CA LEU A 235 -7.38 12.96 16.77
C LEU A 235 -6.25 12.06 17.27
N LYS A 236 -6.55 11.14 18.19
CA LYS A 236 -5.60 10.15 18.70
C LYS A 236 -5.07 9.26 17.56
N ALA A 237 -5.97 8.69 16.75
CA ALA A 237 -5.59 7.87 15.60
C ALA A 237 -4.74 8.64 14.58
N LYS A 238 -5.08 9.92 14.33
CA LYS A 238 -4.32 10.80 13.44
C LYS A 238 -2.89 11.04 13.95
N ASN A 239 -2.72 11.23 15.26
CA ASN A 239 -1.40 11.40 15.86
C ASN A 239 -0.56 10.12 15.76
N GLU A 240 -1.14 8.96 16.06
CA GLU A 240 -0.46 7.66 15.93
C GLU A 240 -0.03 7.36 14.48
N LEU A 241 -0.86 7.73 13.50
CA LEU A 241 -0.53 7.63 12.07
C LEU A 241 0.62 8.57 11.70
N LYS A 242 0.63 9.80 12.22
CA LYS A 242 1.70 10.77 11.99
C LYS A 242 3.03 10.26 12.53
N GLU A 243 3.06 9.75 13.76
CA GLU A 243 4.25 9.16 14.37
C GLU A 243 4.78 7.97 13.57
N SER A 244 3.88 7.09 13.11
CA SER A 244 4.23 5.93 12.29
C SER A 244 4.85 6.35 10.95
N ARG A 245 4.30 7.40 10.30
CA ARG A 245 4.84 7.96 9.05
C ARG A 245 6.21 8.62 9.26
N GLU A 246 6.40 9.37 10.34
CA GLU A 246 7.68 9.99 10.66
C GLU A 246 8.77 8.94 10.93
N MET A 247 8.44 7.85 11.62
CA MET A 247 9.35 6.72 11.84
C MET A 247 9.75 6.06 10.51
N ALA A 248 8.79 5.83 9.60
CA ALA A 248 9.08 5.27 8.28
C ALA A 248 10.02 6.16 7.46
N ILE A 249 9.84 7.49 7.49
CA ILE A 249 10.72 8.46 6.82
C ILE A 249 12.14 8.37 7.40
N LYS A 250 12.29 8.33 8.73
CA LYS A 250 13.59 8.23 9.40
C LYS A 250 14.34 6.95 8.99
N LEU A 251 13.65 5.81 9.04
CA LEU A 251 14.23 4.51 8.63
C LEU A 251 14.65 4.52 7.17
N LYS A 252 13.86 5.12 6.28
CA LYS A 252 14.21 5.25 4.87
C LYS A 252 15.48 6.09 4.67
N ALA A 253 15.56 7.24 5.34
CA ALA A 253 16.74 8.10 5.28
C ALA A 253 18.00 7.43 5.85
N GLU A 254 17.86 6.65 6.92
CA GLU A 254 18.95 5.87 7.50
C GLU A 254 19.43 4.77 6.54
N ASN A 255 18.52 4.04 5.90
CA ASN A 255 18.87 3.06 4.88
C ASN A 255 19.61 3.68 3.69
N GLU A 256 19.19 4.85 3.22
CA GLU A 256 19.88 5.59 2.16
C GLU A 256 21.30 6.00 2.57
N ARG A 257 21.48 6.47 3.82
CA ARG A 257 22.81 6.80 4.37
C ARG A 257 23.71 5.57 4.47
N LEU A 258 23.19 4.45 4.96
CA LEU A 258 23.94 3.20 5.08
C LEU A 258 24.37 2.69 3.69
N LEU A 259 23.49 2.77 2.69
CA LEU A 259 23.82 2.44 1.30
C LEU A 259 24.98 3.29 0.76
N GLN A 260 24.97 4.60 1.01
CA GLN A 260 26.06 5.50 0.63
C GLN A 260 27.37 5.18 1.37
N ALA A 261 27.30 4.86 2.65
CA ALA A 261 28.47 4.48 3.45
C ALA A 261 29.09 3.18 2.93
N VAL A 262 28.27 2.16 2.64
CA VAL A 262 28.73 0.90 2.04
C VAL A 262 29.41 1.15 0.69
N GLN A 263 28.83 1.98 -0.19
CA GLN A 263 29.44 2.34 -1.47
C GLN A 263 30.79 3.06 -1.30
N THR A 264 30.90 3.92 -0.29
CA THR A 264 32.13 4.68 0.00
C THR A 264 33.24 3.76 0.50
N LEU A 265 32.94 2.91 1.48
CA LEU A 265 33.87 1.89 2.00
C LEU A 265 34.34 0.95 0.90
N LYS A 266 33.43 0.60 -0.03
CA LYS A 266 33.76 -0.24 -1.17
C LYS A 266 34.80 0.38 -2.09
N LYS A 267 34.64 1.68 -2.41
CA LYS A 267 35.61 2.44 -3.21
C LYS A 267 36.96 2.54 -2.49
N GLN A 268 36.95 2.78 -1.18
CA GLN A 268 38.17 2.81 -0.37
C GLN A 268 38.90 1.47 -0.36
N ASN A 269 38.17 0.35 -0.18
CA ASN A 269 38.74 -0.98 -0.27
C ASN A 269 39.36 -1.27 -1.64
N GLN A 270 38.70 -0.88 -2.73
CA GLN A 270 39.25 -1.01 -4.08
C GLN A 270 40.56 -0.22 -4.24
N GLU A 271 40.63 0.98 -3.68
CA GLU A 271 41.86 1.80 -3.70
C GLU A 271 42.98 1.15 -2.89
N TYR A 272 42.69 0.65 -1.68
CA TYR A 272 43.67 -0.08 -0.88
C TYR A 272 44.17 -1.33 -1.59
N GLU A 273 43.27 -2.12 -2.20
CA GLU A 273 43.64 -3.29 -3.00
C GLU A 273 44.57 -2.88 -4.16
N ARG A 274 44.33 -1.73 -4.81
CA ARG A 274 45.21 -1.22 -5.88
C ARG A 274 46.59 -0.87 -5.34
N VAL A 275 46.66 -0.07 -4.28
CA VAL A 275 47.94 0.36 -3.67
C VAL A 275 48.75 -0.84 -3.19
N ILE A 276 48.12 -1.84 -2.58
CA ILE A 276 48.78 -3.07 -2.14
C ILE A 276 49.39 -3.82 -3.33
N ARG A 277 48.64 -3.97 -4.43
CA ARG A 277 49.13 -4.64 -5.65
C ARG A 277 50.28 -3.90 -6.32
N GLU A 278 50.33 -2.57 -6.20
CA GLU A 278 51.39 -1.73 -6.78
C GLU A 278 52.68 -1.76 -5.96
N ASN A 279 52.61 -1.96 -4.64
CA ASN A 279 53.74 -1.78 -3.73
C ASN A 279 54.29 -3.04 -3.07
N LEU A 280 53.53 -4.15 -3.04
CA LEU A 280 53.95 -5.40 -2.40
C LEU A 280 54.14 -6.52 -3.42
N ALA A 281 55.16 -7.36 -3.19
CA ALA A 281 55.34 -8.56 -3.99
C ALA A 281 54.22 -9.58 -3.68
N TYR A 282 53.81 -10.37 -4.68
CA TYR A 282 52.72 -11.34 -4.50
C TYR A 282 52.98 -12.34 -3.35
N SER A 283 54.23 -12.75 -3.13
CA SER A 283 54.62 -13.61 -2.01
C SER A 283 54.37 -12.97 -0.64
N GLU A 284 54.52 -11.64 -0.54
CA GLU A 284 54.27 -10.88 0.68
C GLU A 284 52.76 -10.71 0.89
N ILE A 285 52.01 -10.42 -0.19
CA ILE A 285 50.54 -10.37 -0.16
C ILE A 285 49.97 -11.73 0.26
N GLN A 286 50.52 -12.84 -0.26
CA GLN A 286 50.05 -14.18 0.07
C GLN A 286 50.26 -14.55 1.54
N LYS A 287 51.27 -13.97 2.18
CA LYS A 287 51.59 -14.20 3.59
C LYS A 287 50.76 -13.31 4.53
N GLU A 288 50.68 -12.02 4.23
CA GLU A 288 50.07 -11.02 5.11
C GLU A 288 48.57 -10.79 4.83
N LEU A 289 48.12 -11.05 3.59
CA LEU A 289 46.75 -10.81 3.11
C LEU A 289 46.26 -11.98 2.22
N PRO A 290 46.08 -13.19 2.81
CA PRO A 290 45.81 -14.42 2.05
C PRO A 290 44.51 -14.36 1.25
N ASP A 291 43.47 -13.69 1.75
CA ASP A 291 42.19 -13.54 1.04
C ASP A 291 42.32 -12.67 -0.21
N LEU A 292 43.12 -11.61 -0.14
CA LEU A 292 43.40 -10.75 -1.29
C LEU A 292 44.27 -11.49 -2.31
N ALA A 293 45.25 -12.28 -1.85
CA ALA A 293 46.08 -13.12 -2.73
C ALA A 293 45.24 -14.17 -3.47
N LEU A 294 44.32 -14.83 -2.77
CA LEU A 294 43.32 -15.73 -3.36
C LEU A 294 42.53 -15.01 -4.44
N LYS A 295 41.98 -13.84 -4.14
CA LYS A 295 41.20 -13.03 -5.08
C LYS A 295 42.02 -12.62 -6.32
N ILE A 296 43.28 -12.22 -6.14
CA ILE A 296 44.22 -11.89 -7.23
C ILE A 296 44.51 -13.12 -8.10
N SER A 297 44.78 -14.27 -7.48
CA SER A 297 45.02 -15.53 -8.18
C SER A 297 43.82 -15.90 -9.05
N ASP A 298 42.63 -15.78 -8.47
CA ASP A 298 41.35 -16.05 -9.12
C ASP A 298 41.10 -15.13 -10.32
N GLU A 299 41.46 -13.85 -10.21
CA GLU A 299 41.40 -12.87 -11.31
C GLU A 299 42.42 -13.18 -12.42
N ASN A 300 43.64 -13.55 -12.05
CA ASN A 300 44.69 -13.89 -13.00
C ASN A 300 44.37 -15.16 -13.79
N LEU A 301 43.85 -16.19 -13.12
CA LEU A 301 43.33 -17.40 -13.79
C LEU A 301 42.24 -17.04 -14.79
N LYS A 302 41.27 -16.20 -14.39
CA LYS A 302 40.19 -15.74 -15.30
C LYS A 302 40.75 -15.00 -16.52
N ARG A 303 41.75 -14.14 -16.35
CA ARG A 303 42.41 -13.43 -17.46
C ARG A 303 43.20 -14.37 -18.38
N GLN A 304 43.91 -15.35 -17.84
CA GLN A 304 44.62 -16.35 -18.63
C GLN A 304 43.65 -17.21 -19.45
N PHE A 305 42.57 -17.66 -18.83
CA PHE A 305 41.51 -18.39 -19.52
C PHE A 305 40.87 -17.56 -20.64
N ALA A 306 40.61 -16.27 -20.42
CA ALA A 306 40.09 -15.37 -21.44
C ALA A 306 41.04 -15.24 -22.64
N LYS A 307 42.35 -15.02 -22.40
CA LYS A 307 43.37 -14.94 -23.45
C LYS A 307 43.49 -16.24 -24.26
N MET A 308 43.43 -17.40 -23.60
CA MET A 308 43.46 -18.69 -24.30
C MET A 308 42.22 -18.88 -25.21
N GLN A 309 41.03 -18.49 -24.75
CA GLN A 309 39.83 -18.55 -25.58
C GLN A 309 39.90 -17.62 -26.80
N GLU A 310 40.51 -16.45 -26.64
CA GLU A 310 40.72 -15.49 -27.72
C GLU A 310 41.74 -15.98 -28.75
N GLN A 311 42.84 -16.59 -28.30
CA GLN A 311 43.84 -17.23 -29.17
C GLN A 311 43.28 -18.45 -29.94
N GLN A 312 42.42 -19.25 -29.31
CA GLN A 312 41.74 -20.36 -30.00
C GLN A 312 40.74 -19.85 -31.05
N ARG A 313 40.08 -18.72 -30.81
CA ARG A 313 39.19 -18.09 -31.81
C ARG A 313 39.96 -17.56 -33.02
N THR A 314 41.10 -16.92 -32.82
CA THR A 314 41.92 -16.39 -33.91
C THR A 314 42.64 -17.49 -34.71
N GLN A 315 43.09 -18.57 -34.07
CA GLN A 315 43.65 -19.74 -34.77
C GLN A 315 42.61 -20.48 -35.63
N ASN A 316 41.35 -20.55 -35.18
CA ASN A 316 40.27 -21.15 -35.97
C ASN A 316 39.83 -20.28 -37.16
N GLN A 317 40.06 -18.96 -37.12
CA GLN A 317 39.83 -18.07 -38.26
C GLN A 317 40.96 -18.13 -39.31
N GLY A 318 42.21 -18.42 -38.90
CA GLY A 318 43.36 -18.55 -39.81
C GLY A 318 43.48 -19.89 -40.54
N ARG A 319 42.74 -20.93 -40.12
CA ARG A 319 42.69 -22.26 -40.78
C ARG A 319 41.54 -22.40 -41.80
N SER A 320 40.84 -21.30 -42.09
CA SER A 320 39.71 -21.21 -43.03
C SER A 320 40.11 -20.63 -44.41
N LEU A 321 41.41 -20.64 -44.74
CA LEU A 321 41.93 -20.43 -46.09
C LEU A 321 42.52 -21.76 -46.58
#